data_AF-A0A534ZM61-F1
#
_entry.id   AF-A0A534ZM61-F1
#
_cell.length_a   1.000
_cell.length_b   1.000
_cell.length_c   1.000
_cell.angle_alpha   90.00
_cell.angle_beta   90.00
_cell.angle_gamma   90.00
#
_symmetry.space_group_name_H-M   'P 1'
#
loop_
_entity.id
_entity.type
_entity.pdbx_description
1 polymer ?
#
loop_
_entity_poly.entity_id
_entity_poly.type
_entity_poly.pdbx_seq_one_letter_code
_entity_poly.pdbx_strand_id
1 'polypeptide(L)'
;MTGRLRALLARRASPSRWGYVPALPALAFFTALGLDEGIPTVLYLATLGAVCLLQLFRPTLLGWALLFVLFVLSTVSTLYTAAFYTSHGVPIDRRQYVLLLACGGVPSATLLLARPRTQGHERGAVLLALTLAALMIAPLFTAIL
;
A
#
# COMPACT_ATOMS: atom_id res chain seq x y z
N MET A 1 -1.45 -26.72 9.37
CA MET A 1 -1.48 -25.42 8.64
C MET A 1 -2.40 -25.53 7.44
N THR A 2 -3.52 -24.83 7.46
CA THR A 2 -4.56 -24.83 6.41
C THR A 2 -3.98 -24.38 5.07
N GLY A 3 -4.36 -25.02 3.96
CA GLY A 3 -3.77 -24.76 2.63
C GLY A 3 -3.77 -23.29 2.19
N ARG A 4 -4.72 -22.48 2.71
CA ARG A 4 -4.82 -21.04 2.46
C ARG A 4 -3.66 -20.23 3.04
N LEU A 5 -3.21 -20.53 4.26
CA LEU A 5 -2.06 -19.85 4.89
C LEU A 5 -0.77 -20.11 4.11
N ARG A 6 -0.58 -21.34 3.61
CA ARG A 6 0.55 -21.64 2.73
C ARG A 6 0.48 -20.84 1.43
N ALA A 7 -0.70 -20.68 0.83
CA ALA A 7 -0.86 -19.89 -0.39
C ALA A 7 -0.57 -18.39 -0.22
N LEU A 8 -0.80 -17.83 0.99
CA LEU A 8 -0.47 -16.43 1.31
C LEU A 8 1.04 -16.18 1.33
N LEU A 9 1.80 -17.15 1.86
CA LEU A 9 3.25 -17.05 2.07
C LEU A 9 4.07 -17.74 0.97
N ALA A 10 3.43 -18.51 0.09
CA ALA A 10 4.09 -19.21 -0.99
C ALA A 10 4.81 -18.23 -1.91
N ARG A 11 6.08 -18.54 -2.21
CA ARG A 11 6.88 -17.80 -3.18
C ARG A 11 6.25 -17.98 -4.56
N ARG A 12 5.85 -16.87 -5.19
CA ARG A 12 5.26 -16.92 -6.53
C ARG A 12 6.32 -16.73 -7.60
N ALA A 13 6.30 -17.58 -8.62
CA ALA A 13 7.36 -17.68 -9.62
C ALA A 13 7.41 -16.50 -10.62
N SER A 14 6.38 -15.64 -10.70
CA SER A 14 6.36 -14.54 -11.67
C SER A 14 5.40 -13.38 -11.34
N PRO A 15 5.65 -12.60 -10.28
CA PRO A 15 5.31 -11.17 -10.30
C PRO A 15 6.55 -10.38 -10.71
N SER A 16 6.38 -9.42 -11.61
CA SER A 16 7.48 -8.53 -12.01
C SER A 16 7.93 -7.75 -10.76
N ARG A 17 9.15 -8.01 -10.29
CA ARG A 17 9.73 -7.37 -9.10
C ARG A 17 9.77 -5.84 -9.25
N TRP A 18 9.74 -5.38 -10.50
CA TRP A 18 9.66 -3.98 -10.89
C TRP A 18 8.42 -3.25 -10.36
N GLY A 19 7.32 -3.97 -10.07
CA GLY A 19 6.13 -3.36 -9.47
C GLY A 19 6.36 -2.72 -8.10
N TYR A 20 7.38 -3.19 -7.36
CA TYR A 20 7.75 -2.68 -6.03
C TYR A 20 8.77 -1.54 -6.08
N VAL A 21 9.43 -1.31 -7.22
CA VAL A 21 10.43 -0.23 -7.37
C VAL A 21 9.84 1.16 -7.10
N PRO A 22 8.68 1.56 -7.67
CA PRO A 22 8.09 2.86 -7.35
C PRO A 22 7.50 2.94 -5.94
N ALA A 23 7.26 1.81 -5.27
CA ALA A 23 6.75 1.77 -3.91
C ALA A 23 7.80 2.22 -2.88
N LEU A 24 9.09 1.94 -3.12
CA LEU A 24 10.17 2.34 -2.21
C LEU A 24 10.31 3.86 -2.04
N PRO A 25 10.45 4.69 -3.10
CA PRO A 25 10.55 6.13 -2.94
C PRO A 25 9.26 6.73 -2.36
N ALA A 26 8.09 6.18 -2.71
CA ALA A 26 6.82 6.62 -2.11
C ALA A 26 6.76 6.32 -0.60
N LEU A 27 7.19 5.15 -0.15
CA LEU A 27 7.28 4.81 1.27
C LEU A 27 8.30 5.68 2.00
N ALA A 28 9.46 5.95 1.40
CA ALA A 28 10.45 6.86 1.98
C ALA A 28 9.87 8.27 2.14
N PHE A 29 9.14 8.77 1.13
CA PHE A 29 8.45 10.04 1.19
C PHE A 29 7.38 10.09 2.28
N PHE A 30 6.49 9.09 2.36
CA PHE A 30 5.49 9.02 3.44
C PHE A 30 6.12 8.88 4.81
N THR A 31 7.21 8.14 4.95
CA THR A 31 7.93 7.99 6.22
C THR A 31 8.53 9.33 6.67
N ALA A 32 9.08 10.10 5.73
CA ALA A 32 9.59 11.44 6.01
C ALA A 32 8.46 12.41 6.39
N LEU A 33 7.31 12.34 5.71
CA LEU A 33 6.12 13.14 6.06
C LEU A 33 5.60 12.78 7.47
N GLY A 34 5.61 11.49 7.81
CA GLY A 34 5.16 10.99 9.11
C GLY A 34 6.06 11.35 10.29
N LEU A 35 7.22 11.98 10.06
CA LEU A 35 8.08 12.48 11.15
C LEU A 35 7.35 13.49 12.04
N ASP A 36 6.46 14.27 11.45
CA ASP A 36 5.65 15.27 12.16
C ASP A 36 4.47 14.64 12.92
N GLU A 37 4.04 13.43 12.53
CA GLU A 37 2.95 12.69 13.20
C GLU A 37 3.43 11.81 14.37
N GLY A 38 4.75 11.58 14.47
CA GLY A 38 5.39 10.95 15.61
C GLY A 38 5.95 9.55 15.36
N ILE A 39 6.70 9.07 16.36
CA ILE A 39 7.50 7.83 16.29
C ILE A 39 6.69 6.60 15.85
N PRO A 40 5.45 6.36 16.34
CA PRO A 40 4.67 5.18 15.92
C PRO A 40 4.40 5.13 14.42
N THR A 41 4.02 6.25 13.81
CA THR A 41 3.74 6.35 12.37
C THR A 41 4.99 6.08 11.55
N VAL A 42 6.11 6.67 11.95
CA VAL A 42 7.43 6.48 11.31
C VAL A 42 7.86 5.02 11.38
N LEU A 43 7.79 4.39 12.55
CA LEU A 43 8.14 2.98 12.72
C LEU A 43 7.25 2.08 11.87
N TYR A 44 5.95 2.35 11.84
CA TYR A 44 5.01 1.58 11.05
C TYR A 44 5.34 1.67 9.54
N LEU A 45 5.52 2.88 9.00
CA LEU A 45 5.89 3.07 7.60
C LEU A 45 7.28 2.50 7.26
N ALA A 46 8.23 2.60 8.19
CA ALA A 46 9.56 1.98 8.04
C ALA A 46 9.46 0.44 7.98
N THR A 47 8.59 -0.19 8.78
CA THR A 47 8.35 -1.63 8.69
C THR A 47 7.74 -2.03 7.34
N LEU A 48 6.83 -1.23 6.80
CA LEU A 48 6.30 -1.45 5.44
C LEU A 48 7.37 -1.23 4.36
N GLY A 49 8.31 -0.29 4.57
CA GLY A 49 9.53 -0.16 3.78
C GLY A 49 10.36 -1.44 3.77
N ALA A 50 10.62 -2.03 4.94
CA ALA A 50 11.32 -3.30 5.07
C ALA A 50 10.56 -4.45 4.39
N VAL A 51 9.23 -4.49 4.51
CA VAL A 51 8.38 -5.44 3.77
C VAL A 51 8.56 -5.24 2.26
N CYS A 52 8.52 -4.01 1.76
CA CYS A 52 8.72 -3.70 0.35
C CYS A 52 10.08 -4.18 -0.17
N LEU A 53 11.15 -3.95 0.59
CA LEU A 53 12.48 -4.47 0.28
C LEU A 53 12.50 -6.00 0.25
N LEU A 54 11.88 -6.67 1.23
CA LEU A 54 11.79 -8.13 1.26
C LEU A 54 11.01 -8.67 0.05
N GLN A 55 9.95 -7.99 -0.37
CA GLN A 55 9.13 -8.36 -1.52
C GLN A 55 9.89 -8.30 -2.85
N LEU A 56 10.92 -7.45 -2.98
CA LEU A 56 11.81 -7.44 -4.16
C LEU A 56 12.54 -8.79 -4.34
N PHE A 57 12.87 -9.47 -3.26
CA PHE A 57 13.61 -10.74 -3.31
C PHE A 57 12.70 -11.98 -3.20
N ARG A 58 11.65 -11.86 -2.37
CA ARG A 58 10.69 -12.94 -2.07
C ARG A 58 9.27 -12.41 -2.17
N PRO A 59 8.72 -12.26 -3.39
CA PRO A 59 7.36 -11.78 -3.56
C PRO A 59 6.36 -12.81 -3.02
N THR A 60 5.52 -12.36 -2.09
CA THR A 60 4.41 -13.11 -1.48
C THR A 60 3.09 -12.40 -1.72
N LEU A 61 1.99 -13.16 -1.68
CA LEU A 61 0.66 -12.58 -1.91
C LEU A 61 0.25 -11.62 -0.80
N LEU A 62 0.57 -11.94 0.46
CA LEU A 62 0.25 -11.10 1.61
C LEU A 62 1.02 -9.77 1.57
N GLY A 63 2.32 -9.79 1.26
CA GLY A 63 3.10 -8.56 1.20
C GLY A 63 2.74 -7.68 0.01
N TRP A 64 2.37 -8.27 -1.14
CA TRP A 64 1.73 -7.54 -2.23
C TRP A 64 0.44 -6.85 -1.76
N ALA A 65 -0.45 -7.59 -1.08
CA ALA A 65 -1.73 -7.05 -0.62
C ALA A 65 -1.55 -5.92 0.40
N LEU A 66 -0.61 -6.05 1.34
CA LEU A 66 -0.29 -5.01 2.33
C LEU A 66 0.10 -3.70 1.65
N LEU A 67 1.06 -3.76 0.73
CA LEU A 67 1.54 -2.58 0.02
C LEU A 67 0.46 -2.00 -0.90
N PHE A 68 -0.25 -2.86 -1.62
CA PHE A 68 -1.33 -2.43 -2.51
C PHE A 68 -2.43 -1.70 -1.73
N VAL A 69 -2.91 -2.27 -0.62
CA VAL A 69 -3.95 -1.66 0.21
C VAL A 69 -3.48 -0.33 0.81
N LEU A 70 -2.23 -0.25 1.31
CA LEU A 70 -1.66 1.01 1.78
C LEU A 70 -1.75 2.11 0.72
N PHE A 71 -1.22 1.86 -0.48
CA PHE A 71 -1.16 2.88 -1.53
C PHE A 71 -2.54 3.23 -2.08
N VAL A 72 -3.46 2.26 -2.18
CA VAL A 72 -4.84 2.51 -2.56
C VAL A 72 -5.54 3.39 -1.52
N LEU A 73 -5.44 3.07 -0.23
CA LEU A 73 -6.04 3.86 0.83
C LEU A 73 -5.45 5.27 0.89
N SER A 74 -4.14 5.42 0.72
CA SER A 74 -3.48 6.73 0.61
C SER A 74 -4.01 7.55 -0.58
N THR A 75 -4.19 6.91 -1.75
CA THR A 75 -4.75 7.56 -2.95
C THR A 75 -6.20 8.01 -2.71
N VAL A 76 -7.03 7.12 -2.15
CA VAL A 76 -8.44 7.40 -1.86
C VAL A 76 -8.57 8.50 -0.80
N SER A 77 -7.75 8.46 0.25
CA SER A 77 -7.68 9.50 1.27
C SER A 77 -7.30 10.86 0.67
N THR A 78 -6.29 10.90 -0.20
CA THR A 78 -5.88 12.14 -0.89
C THR A 78 -7.01 12.71 -1.76
N LEU A 79 -7.72 11.86 -2.51
CA LEU A 79 -8.88 12.26 -3.32
C LEU A 79 -10.04 12.76 -2.47
N TYR A 80 -10.35 12.05 -1.37
CA TYR A 80 -11.41 12.42 -0.44
C TYR A 80 -11.12 13.78 0.22
N THR A 81 -9.90 13.97 0.73
CA THR A 81 -9.44 15.22 1.31
C THR A 81 -9.55 16.35 0.29
N ALA A 82 -9.12 16.15 -0.96
CA ALA A 82 -9.27 17.19 -1.97
C ALA A 82 -10.74 17.53 -2.25
N ALA A 83 -11.61 16.54 -2.41
CA ALA A 83 -13.05 16.77 -2.60
C ALA A 83 -13.65 17.55 -1.42
N PHE A 84 -13.31 17.18 -0.18
CA PHE A 84 -13.75 17.86 1.03
C PHE A 84 -13.28 19.33 1.08
N TYR A 85 -12.02 19.60 0.79
CA TYR A 85 -11.48 20.97 0.81
C TYR A 85 -12.12 21.82 -0.29
N THR A 86 -12.32 21.27 -1.49
CA THR A 86 -13.00 21.98 -2.57
C THR A 86 -14.46 22.32 -2.27
N SER A 87 -15.19 21.43 -1.56
CA SER A 87 -16.59 21.71 -1.19
C SER A 87 -16.72 22.76 -0.09
N HIS A 88 -15.66 22.98 0.70
CA HIS A 88 -15.61 24.00 1.76
C HIS A 88 -14.88 25.28 1.35
N GLY A 89 -14.50 25.42 0.08
CA GLY A 89 -13.82 26.62 -0.45
C GLY A 89 -12.39 26.80 0.08
N VAL A 90 -11.78 25.76 0.64
CA VAL A 90 -10.41 25.83 1.17
C VAL A 90 -9.43 25.64 0.01
N PRO A 91 -8.48 26.57 -0.20
CA PRO A 91 -7.50 26.45 -1.28
C PRO A 91 -6.58 25.25 -1.03
N ILE A 92 -6.40 24.43 -2.07
CA ILE A 92 -5.50 23.27 -2.05
C ILE A 92 -4.21 23.64 -2.78
N ASP A 93 -3.06 23.39 -2.15
CA ASP A 93 -1.79 23.45 -2.86
C ASP A 93 -1.73 22.32 -3.89
N ARG A 94 -1.87 22.70 -5.17
CA ARG A 94 -1.87 21.76 -6.30
C ARG A 94 -0.58 20.93 -6.35
N ARG A 95 0.56 21.48 -5.96
CA ARG A 95 1.84 20.75 -6.02
C ARG A 95 1.86 19.62 -5.01
N GLN A 96 1.48 19.91 -3.76
CA GLN A 96 1.39 18.90 -2.70
C GLN A 96 0.35 17.83 -3.04
N TYR A 97 -0.82 18.25 -3.53
CA TYR A 97 -1.87 17.32 -3.95
C TYR A 97 -1.41 16.36 -5.05
N VAL A 98 -0.79 16.87 -6.12
CA VAL A 98 -0.30 16.03 -7.23
C VAL A 98 0.81 15.09 -6.75
N LEU A 99 1.71 15.56 -5.87
CA LEU A 99 2.78 14.73 -5.30
C LEU A 99 2.22 13.58 -4.45
N LEU A 100 1.29 13.86 -3.54
CA LEU A 100 0.63 12.85 -2.71
C LEU A 100 -0.16 11.85 -3.57
N LEU A 101 -0.91 12.35 -4.56
CA LEU A 101 -1.66 11.52 -5.48
C LEU A 101 -0.74 10.63 -6.32
N ALA A 102 0.41 11.13 -6.77
CA ALA A 102 1.40 10.33 -7.49
C ALA A 102 2.06 9.28 -6.58
N CYS A 103 2.38 9.64 -5.33
CA CYS A 103 2.98 8.72 -4.36
C CYS A 103 2.04 7.59 -3.94
N GLY A 104 0.72 7.78 -3.97
CA GLY A 104 -0.24 6.69 -3.82
C GLY A 104 -0.57 5.99 -5.15
N GLY A 105 -0.88 6.77 -6.18
CA GLY A 105 -1.46 6.30 -7.43
C GLY A 105 -0.48 5.51 -8.31
N VAL A 106 0.76 5.99 -8.45
CA VAL A 106 1.76 5.28 -9.27
C VAL A 106 2.07 3.89 -8.71
N PRO A 107 2.46 3.72 -7.42
CA PRO A 107 2.77 2.39 -6.90
C PRO A 107 1.53 1.48 -6.81
N SER A 108 0.34 2.01 -6.54
CA SER A 108 -0.88 1.19 -6.58
C SER A 108 -1.17 0.67 -8.00
N ALA A 109 -1.02 1.51 -9.03
CA ALA A 109 -1.15 1.10 -10.43
C ALA A 109 -0.09 0.07 -10.82
N THR A 110 1.19 0.28 -10.47
CA THR A 110 2.24 -0.70 -10.80
C THR A 110 2.08 -2.01 -10.06
N LEU A 111 1.64 -2.00 -8.80
CA LEU A 111 1.32 -3.21 -8.05
C LEU A 111 0.10 -3.93 -8.62
N LEU A 112 -0.89 -3.21 -9.13
CA LEU A 112 -2.04 -3.80 -9.83
C LEU A 112 -1.63 -4.48 -11.14
N LEU A 113 -0.72 -3.86 -11.90
CA LEU A 113 -0.17 -4.44 -13.13
C LEU A 113 0.76 -5.62 -12.84
N ALA A 114 1.53 -5.55 -11.75
CA ALA A 114 2.35 -6.64 -11.23
C ALA A 114 1.54 -7.66 -10.41
N ARG A 115 0.20 -7.59 -10.45
CA ARG A 115 -0.69 -8.45 -9.66
C ARG A 115 -0.30 -9.91 -9.86
N PRO A 116 -0.18 -10.69 -8.77
CA PRO A 116 0.08 -12.10 -8.88
C PRO A 116 -1.04 -12.79 -9.68
N ARG A 117 -0.71 -13.40 -10.82
CA ARG A 117 -1.66 -14.23 -11.57
C ARG A 117 -2.02 -15.45 -10.73
N THR A 118 -3.24 -15.46 -10.23
CA THR A 118 -3.78 -16.50 -9.36
C THR A 118 -4.67 -17.42 -10.20
N GLN A 119 -4.42 -18.73 -10.17
CA GLN A 119 -5.35 -19.71 -10.77
C GLN A 119 -6.72 -19.62 -10.07
N GLY A 120 -7.82 -19.96 -10.76
CA GLY A 120 -9.19 -19.75 -10.27
C GLY A 120 -9.48 -20.26 -8.85
N HIS A 121 -8.72 -21.27 -8.39
CA HIS A 121 -8.80 -21.85 -7.05
C HIS A 121 -8.24 -20.97 -5.92
N GLU A 122 -7.50 -19.90 -6.24
CA GLU A 122 -6.82 -19.03 -5.27
C GLU A 122 -7.55 -17.69 -5.02
N ARG A 123 -8.73 -17.48 -5.62
CA ARG A 123 -9.53 -16.25 -5.39
C ARG A 123 -9.81 -16.00 -3.91
N GLY A 124 -10.09 -17.07 -3.16
CA GLY A 124 -10.27 -16.98 -1.71
C GLY A 124 -9.01 -16.56 -0.95
N ALA A 125 -7.82 -16.93 -1.43
CA ALA A 125 -6.56 -16.51 -0.82
C ALA A 125 -6.26 -15.03 -1.11
N VAL A 126 -6.62 -14.53 -2.31
CA VAL A 126 -6.48 -13.10 -2.65
C VAL A 126 -7.41 -12.24 -1.78
N LEU A 127 -8.68 -12.62 -1.68
CA LEU A 127 -9.63 -11.92 -0.83
C LEU A 127 -9.17 -11.92 0.62
N LEU A 128 -8.75 -13.09 1.14
CA LEU A 128 -8.20 -13.19 2.48
C LEU A 128 -6.97 -12.29 2.68
N ALA A 129 -6.04 -12.26 1.72
CA ALA A 129 -4.86 -11.39 1.77
C ALA A 129 -5.25 -9.90 1.84
N LEU A 130 -6.20 -9.48 1.00
CA LEU A 130 -6.71 -8.11 0.98
C LEU A 130 -7.44 -7.75 2.29
N THR A 131 -8.25 -8.66 2.82
CA THR A 131 -8.95 -8.44 4.10
C THR A 131 -7.95 -8.31 5.25
N LEU A 132 -6.96 -9.20 5.33
CA LEU A 132 -5.91 -9.14 6.35
C LEU A 132 -5.07 -7.87 6.21
N ALA A 133 -4.71 -7.50 4.98
CA ALA A 133 -4.00 -6.26 4.70
C ALA A 133 -4.81 -5.04 5.13
N ALA A 134 -6.10 -4.97 4.77
CA ALA A 134 -6.98 -3.89 5.19
C ALA A 134 -7.08 -3.79 6.72
N LEU A 135 -7.24 -4.92 7.42
CA LEU A 135 -7.26 -4.94 8.89
C LEU A 135 -5.93 -4.46 9.50
N MET A 136 -4.80 -4.80 8.90
CA MET A 136 -3.48 -4.37 9.39
C MET A 136 -3.21 -2.89 9.13
N ILE A 137 -3.67 -2.36 7.99
CA ILE A 137 -3.45 -0.98 7.56
C ILE A 137 -4.47 0.00 8.17
N ALA A 138 -5.71 -0.44 8.43
CA ALA A 138 -6.78 0.42 8.93
C ALA A 138 -6.41 1.26 10.17
N PRO A 139 -5.70 0.75 11.19
CA PRO A 139 -5.28 1.55 12.34
C PRO A 139 -4.49 2.81 11.96
N LEU A 140 -3.70 2.77 10.88
CA LEU A 140 -2.94 3.92 10.41
C LEU A 140 -3.85 5.05 9.92
N PHE A 141 -5.02 4.73 9.38
CA PHE A 141 -5.97 5.72 8.88
C PHE A 141 -7.02 6.12 9.92
N THR A 142 -7.29 5.27 10.91
CA THR A 142 -8.24 5.58 11.99
C THR A 142 -7.58 6.28 13.18
N ALA A 143 -6.27 6.19 13.35
CA ALA A 143 -5.54 6.92 14.40
C ALA A 143 -5.23 8.38 14.03
N ILE A 144 -5.39 8.74 12.75
CA ILE A 144 -5.13 10.09 12.20
C ILE A 144 -6.43 10.92 12.08
N LEU A 145 -7.60 10.28 12.23
CA LEU A 145 -8.94 10.90 12.27
C LEU A 145 -9.35 11.20 13.71
#